data_AF-A0A091S639-F1
#
_entry.id   AF-A0A091S639-F1
#
_cell.length_a   1.000
_cell.length_b   1.000
_cell.length_c   1.000
_cell.angle_alpha   90.00
_cell.angle_beta   90.00
_cell.angle_gamma   90.00
#
_symmetry.space_group_name_H-M   'P 1'
#
loop_
_entity.id
_entity.type
_entity.pdbx_description
1 polymer ?
#
loop_
_entity_poly.entity_id
_entity_poly.type
_entity_poly.pdbx_seq_one_letter_code
_entity_poly.pdbx_strand_id
1 'polypeptide(L)'
;MIRSPDLDSFVCCAACSKIIPLPPSNATLDRLREYKPFITRYYTHRDILEIGAHIEQEKHEKKEAEVRECIDKMKAEIWSQAETLKEDAVEKALNKAAAKHSVLVQDLQKKFEKKLREEMRKAKAEMQQYVEEQRKREAEAAEQRMAHRLERILMECARDKMQAVAKARKQEREAAFQEAAILHRKCLEQLEEQSRLAEEQYHKSIEQLKKEKICEIHIAWSIIQKESETETETAKQPEEAETLQAGELEEVMVMLKAAEEQVKTLTQKLEKMTEWKDRLENEIQATRQTFQRYIDVTFPNLSPGQADFILPFREAFQQKDTPEASEDSDS
;
A
#
# COMPACT_ATOMS: atom_id res chain seq x y z
N MET A 1 10.54 -10.62 191.93
CA MET A 1 11.52 -9.88 192.74
C MET A 1 10.84 -9.52 194.05
N ILE A 2 11.30 -10.10 195.16
CA ILE A 2 10.80 -9.80 196.51
C ILE A 2 11.58 -8.57 197.00
N ARG A 3 10.88 -7.48 197.34
CA ARG A 3 11.49 -6.28 197.93
C ARG A 3 11.36 -6.37 199.44
N SER A 4 12.48 -6.43 200.16
CA SER A 4 12.52 -6.38 201.62
C SER A 4 12.58 -4.91 202.08
N PRO A 5 11.83 -4.47 203.11
CA PRO A 5 11.75 -3.05 203.48
C PRO A 5 13.01 -2.44 204.12
N ASP A 6 14.00 -3.23 204.54
CA ASP A 6 15.12 -2.73 205.35
C ASP A 6 16.46 -2.54 204.60
N LEU A 7 16.53 -2.79 203.28
CA LEU A 7 17.76 -2.66 202.48
C LEU A 7 17.47 -2.11 201.07
N ASP A 8 17.54 -0.79 200.92
CA ASP A 8 17.05 0.00 199.78
C ASP A 8 17.89 -0.05 198.48
N SER A 9 18.78 -1.03 198.28
CA SER A 9 19.77 -0.92 197.18
C SER A 9 20.25 -2.19 196.48
N PHE A 10 19.62 -3.35 196.68
CA PHE A 10 19.99 -4.55 195.90
C PHE A 10 18.78 -5.37 195.44
N VAL A 11 18.78 -5.72 194.15
CA VAL A 11 17.75 -6.54 193.53
C VAL A 11 18.30 -7.95 193.31
N CYS A 12 17.79 -8.94 194.06
CA CYS A 12 18.23 -10.33 193.97
C CYS A 12 17.42 -11.10 192.90
N CYS A 13 18.10 -11.78 191.98
CA CYS A 13 17.48 -12.68 191.01
C CYS A 13 17.03 -13.97 191.70
N ALA A 14 15.73 -14.28 191.63
CA ALA A 14 15.08 -15.34 192.39
C ALA A 14 15.51 -16.79 192.05
N ALA A 15 16.40 -16.98 191.07
CA ALA A 15 16.82 -18.30 190.62
C ALA A 15 18.28 -18.67 190.96
N CYS A 16 19.12 -17.72 191.40
CA CYS A 16 20.56 -18.00 191.56
C CYS A 16 21.32 -17.19 192.64
N SER A 17 20.64 -16.44 193.51
CA SER A 17 21.22 -15.76 194.70
C SER A 17 22.52 -14.97 194.46
N LYS A 18 22.81 -14.59 193.21
CA LYS A 18 23.95 -13.74 192.83
C LYS A 18 23.44 -12.31 192.69
N ILE A 19 24.06 -11.42 193.46
CA ILE A 19 23.81 -9.98 193.43
C ILE A 19 24.37 -9.44 192.11
N ILE A 20 23.49 -8.99 191.23
CA ILE A 20 23.88 -8.29 190.01
C ILE A 20 24.05 -6.80 190.39
N PRO A 21 25.25 -6.21 190.29
CA PRO A 21 25.44 -4.80 190.57
C PRO A 21 24.63 -3.95 189.57
N LEU A 22 24.09 -2.82 190.04
CA LEU A 22 23.42 -1.85 189.16
C LEU A 22 24.39 -1.38 188.07
N PRO A 23 23.88 -1.10 186.84
CA PRO A 23 24.70 -0.52 185.79
C PRO A 23 25.37 0.77 186.29
N PRO A 24 26.67 0.98 185.95
CA PRO A 24 27.45 2.09 186.48
C PRO A 24 26.83 3.45 186.10
N SER A 25 26.88 4.42 187.02
CA SER A 25 26.43 5.79 186.78
C SER A 25 27.25 6.46 185.67
N ASN A 26 26.68 7.46 184.98
CA ASN A 26 27.40 8.20 183.91
C ASN A 26 28.77 8.73 184.38
N ALA A 27 28.88 9.20 185.62
CA ALA A 27 30.16 9.65 186.20
C ALA A 27 31.20 8.51 186.36
N THR A 28 30.74 7.27 186.59
CA THR A 28 31.61 6.08 186.65
C THR A 28 32.04 5.62 185.26
N LEU A 29 31.17 5.80 184.26
CA LEU A 29 31.49 5.57 182.85
C LEU A 29 32.52 6.58 182.33
N ASP A 30 32.44 7.84 182.74
CA ASP A 30 33.40 8.87 182.33
C ASP A 30 34.81 8.58 182.88
N ARG A 31 34.94 8.09 184.12
CA ARG A 31 36.22 7.59 184.68
C ARG A 31 36.79 6.38 183.93
N LEU A 32 35.92 5.47 183.49
CA LEU A 32 36.36 4.31 182.68
C LEU A 32 36.84 4.75 181.29
N ARG A 33 36.27 5.82 180.73
CA ARG A 33 36.73 6.44 179.48
C ARG A 33 38.08 7.12 179.63
N GLU A 34 38.43 7.63 180.81
CA GLU A 34 39.75 8.20 181.13
C GLU A 34 40.83 7.14 181.45
N TYR A 35 40.46 5.87 181.61
CA TYR A 35 41.39 4.78 181.91
C TYR A 35 42.30 4.49 180.71
N LYS A 36 43.62 4.75 180.86
CA LYS A 36 44.62 4.62 179.77
C LYS A 36 44.51 3.33 178.93
N PRO A 37 44.40 2.12 179.53
CA PRO A 37 44.22 0.89 178.74
C PRO A 37 42.94 0.85 177.91
N PHE A 38 41.85 1.46 178.37
CA PHE A 38 40.60 1.54 177.62
C PHE A 38 40.72 2.49 176.43
N ILE A 39 41.35 3.65 176.61
CA ILE A 39 41.66 4.60 175.53
C ILE A 39 42.48 3.92 174.43
N THR A 40 43.60 3.26 174.79
CA THR A 40 44.44 2.58 173.81
C THR A 40 43.69 1.46 173.10
N ARG A 41 42.88 0.66 173.81
CA ARG A 41 42.07 -0.41 173.20
C ARG A 41 40.98 0.13 172.27
N TYR A 42 40.33 1.24 172.63
CA TYR A 42 39.29 1.86 171.82
C TYR A 42 39.86 2.44 170.52
N TYR A 43 40.94 3.22 170.61
CA TYR A 43 41.58 3.79 169.41
C TYR A 43 42.21 2.70 168.54
N THR A 44 42.84 1.67 169.11
CA THR A 44 43.33 0.53 168.29
C THR A 44 42.22 -0.24 167.59
N HIS A 45 41.06 -0.46 168.23
CA HIS A 45 39.91 -1.06 167.54
C HIS A 45 39.37 -0.14 166.44
N ARG A 46 39.34 1.18 166.68
CA ARG A 46 38.92 2.17 165.69
C ARG A 46 39.85 2.16 164.49
N ASP A 47 41.17 2.18 164.73
CA ASP A 47 42.20 2.13 163.69
C ASP A 47 42.10 0.82 162.88
N ILE A 48 41.87 -0.33 163.53
CA ILE A 48 41.67 -1.62 162.83
C ILE A 48 40.41 -1.58 161.95
N LEU A 49 39.31 -1.00 162.44
CA LEU A 49 38.08 -0.85 161.66
C LEU A 49 38.24 0.14 160.50
N GLU A 50 38.94 1.25 160.70
CA GLU A 50 39.28 2.22 159.65
C GLU A 50 40.17 1.57 158.58
N ILE A 51 41.19 0.81 158.98
CA ILE A 51 42.05 0.03 158.07
C ILE A 51 41.21 -1.03 157.32
N GLY A 52 40.31 -1.74 158.02
CA GLY A 52 39.42 -2.73 157.41
C GLY A 52 38.49 -2.12 156.37
N ALA A 53 37.86 -0.97 156.70
CA ALA A 53 37.00 -0.22 155.78
C ALA A 53 37.79 0.29 154.57
N HIS A 54 39.01 0.78 154.77
CA HIS A 54 39.88 1.21 153.68
C HIS A 54 40.26 0.04 152.74
N ILE A 55 40.64 -1.12 153.29
CA ILE A 55 40.95 -2.33 152.51
C ILE A 55 39.71 -2.82 151.75
N GLU A 56 38.53 -2.78 152.37
CA GLU A 56 37.27 -3.17 151.73
C GLU A 56 36.91 -2.21 150.58
N GLN A 57 37.04 -0.90 150.80
CA GLN A 57 36.82 0.13 149.80
C GLN A 57 37.79 -0.03 148.62
N GLU A 58 39.08 -0.19 148.86
CA GLU A 58 40.06 -0.44 147.78
C GLU A 58 39.75 -1.71 147.00
N LYS A 59 39.31 -2.79 147.67
CA LYS A 59 38.88 -4.02 147.00
C LYS A 59 37.63 -3.80 146.16
N HIS A 60 36.68 -3.00 146.64
CA HIS A 60 35.46 -2.65 145.90
C HIS A 60 35.81 -1.83 144.66
N GLU A 61 36.64 -0.81 144.80
CA GLU A 61 37.10 0.05 143.70
C GLU A 61 37.86 -0.74 142.63
N LYS A 62 38.75 -1.67 143.04
CA LYS A 62 39.44 -2.57 142.10
C LYS A 62 38.46 -3.44 141.33
N LYS A 63 37.49 -4.07 142.01
CA LYS A 63 36.45 -4.88 141.36
C LYS A 63 35.56 -4.05 140.43
N GLU A 64 35.18 -2.84 140.83
CA GLU A 64 34.42 -1.94 139.97
C GLU A 64 35.23 -1.54 138.73
N ALA A 65 36.52 -1.25 138.87
CA ALA A 65 37.39 -0.93 137.76
C ALA A 65 37.50 -2.12 136.78
N GLU A 66 37.69 -3.34 137.30
CA GLU A 66 37.69 -4.58 136.49
C GLU A 66 36.36 -4.77 135.74
N VAL A 67 35.23 -4.57 136.42
CA VAL A 67 33.90 -4.67 135.80
C VAL A 67 33.71 -3.60 134.72
N ARG A 68 34.13 -2.34 134.97
CA ARG A 68 34.06 -1.27 133.98
C ARG A 68 34.94 -1.58 132.77
N GLU A 69 36.16 -2.07 132.97
CA GLU A 69 37.05 -2.49 131.89
C GLU A 69 36.44 -3.63 131.06
N CYS A 70 35.84 -4.63 131.71
CA CYS A 70 35.12 -5.70 131.02
C CYS A 70 33.93 -5.18 130.21
N ILE A 71 33.14 -4.25 130.76
CA ILE A 71 32.02 -3.62 130.06
C ILE A 71 32.51 -2.84 128.84
N ASP A 72 33.60 -2.09 128.97
CA ASP A 72 34.11 -1.27 127.87
C ASP A 72 34.73 -2.14 126.77
N LYS A 73 35.40 -3.25 127.11
CA LYS A 73 35.84 -4.27 126.13
C LYS A 73 34.64 -4.88 125.39
N MET A 74 33.61 -5.30 126.12
CA MET A 74 32.38 -5.86 125.52
C MET A 74 31.68 -4.83 124.62
N LYS A 75 31.61 -3.57 125.03
CA LYS A 75 31.05 -2.50 124.18
C LYS A 75 31.87 -2.33 122.90
N ALA A 76 33.19 -2.29 122.99
CA ALA A 76 34.06 -2.14 121.82
C ALA A 76 33.91 -3.33 120.84
N GLU A 77 33.82 -4.56 121.35
CA GLU A 77 33.56 -5.76 120.55
C GLU A 77 32.18 -5.72 119.89
N ILE A 78 31.13 -5.30 120.61
CA ILE A 78 29.79 -5.16 120.05
C ILE A 78 29.78 -4.07 118.96
N TRP A 79 30.47 -2.95 119.17
CA TRP A 79 30.58 -1.87 118.18
C TRP A 79 31.30 -2.32 116.91
N SER A 80 32.42 -3.05 117.04
CA SER A 80 33.13 -3.57 115.86
C SER A 80 32.31 -4.62 115.10
N GLN A 81 31.57 -5.47 115.80
CA GLN A 81 30.62 -6.39 115.17
C GLN A 81 29.47 -5.65 114.47
N ALA A 82 28.94 -4.60 115.08
CA ALA A 82 27.88 -3.79 114.47
C ALA A 82 28.39 -3.06 113.21
N GLU A 83 29.62 -2.55 113.23
CA GLU A 83 30.24 -1.87 112.10
C GLU A 83 30.50 -2.82 110.93
N THR A 84 31.09 -3.99 111.20
CA THR A 84 31.30 -5.04 110.17
C THR A 84 29.97 -5.54 109.57
N LEU A 85 28.94 -5.78 110.39
CA LEU A 85 27.61 -6.16 109.88
C LEU A 85 26.98 -5.06 109.02
N LYS A 86 27.18 -3.78 109.38
CA LYS A 86 26.70 -2.64 108.60
C LYS A 86 27.43 -2.56 107.26
N GLU A 87 28.75 -2.69 107.26
CA GLU A 87 29.58 -2.70 106.05
C GLU A 87 29.16 -3.85 105.12
N ASP A 88 29.02 -5.07 105.64
CA ASP A 88 28.52 -6.24 104.90
C ASP A 88 27.13 -6.00 104.30
N ALA A 89 26.22 -5.39 105.06
CA ALA A 89 24.86 -5.10 104.59
C ALA A 89 24.86 -4.04 103.48
N VAL A 90 25.69 -3.00 103.61
CA VAL A 90 25.88 -1.96 102.59
C VAL A 90 26.52 -2.55 101.34
N GLU A 91 27.57 -3.35 101.47
CA GLU A 91 28.23 -3.99 100.34
C GLU A 91 27.26 -4.94 99.60
N LYS A 92 26.49 -5.75 100.34
CA LYS A 92 25.45 -6.61 99.75
C LYS A 92 24.37 -5.79 99.04
N ALA A 93 23.98 -4.63 99.58
CA ALA A 93 23.00 -3.75 98.95
C ALA A 93 23.56 -3.12 97.67
N LEU A 94 24.81 -2.63 97.70
CA LEU A 94 25.51 -2.07 96.55
C LEU A 94 25.70 -3.11 95.45
N ASN A 95 26.16 -4.31 95.78
CA ASN A 95 26.34 -5.40 94.82
C ASN A 95 25.00 -5.82 94.18
N LYS A 96 23.93 -5.90 94.97
CA LYS A 96 22.57 -6.16 94.44
C LYS A 96 22.08 -5.03 93.53
N ALA A 97 22.31 -3.78 93.91
CA ALA A 97 21.93 -2.61 93.10
C ALA A 97 22.72 -2.58 91.78
N ALA A 98 24.04 -2.81 91.82
CA ALA A 98 24.90 -2.89 90.66
C ALA A 98 24.49 -4.03 89.71
N ALA A 99 24.19 -5.22 90.25
CA ALA A 99 23.70 -6.35 89.46
C ALA A 99 22.33 -6.07 88.81
N LYS A 100 21.40 -5.44 89.52
CA LYS A 100 20.12 -5.03 88.92
C LYS A 100 20.32 -3.99 87.82
N HIS A 101 21.18 -3.01 88.07
CA HIS A 101 21.48 -1.97 87.08
C HIS A 101 22.15 -2.56 85.83
N SER A 102 23.13 -3.45 85.99
CA SER A 102 23.81 -4.08 84.86
C SER A 102 22.85 -4.91 84.00
N VAL A 103 21.93 -5.66 84.63
CA VAL A 103 20.88 -6.38 83.90
C VAL A 103 19.97 -5.43 83.13
N LEU A 104 19.50 -4.35 83.76
CA LEU A 104 18.65 -3.36 83.08
C LEU A 104 19.35 -2.69 81.89
N VAL A 105 20.63 -2.34 82.05
CA VAL A 105 21.43 -1.74 80.99
C VAL A 105 21.60 -2.72 79.82
N GLN A 106 21.93 -3.99 80.10
CA GLN A 106 22.05 -5.01 79.06
C GLN A 106 20.73 -5.26 78.33
N ASP A 107 19.61 -5.29 79.04
CA ASP A 107 18.28 -5.46 78.43
C ASP A 107 17.90 -4.27 77.55
N LEU A 108 18.20 -3.04 77.99
CA LEU A 108 18.01 -1.84 77.18
C LEU A 108 18.89 -1.87 75.94
N GLN A 109 20.18 -2.20 76.06
CA GLN A 109 21.09 -2.34 74.92
C GLN A 109 20.56 -3.34 73.90
N LYS A 110 20.13 -4.54 74.35
CA LYS A 110 19.54 -5.55 73.45
C LYS A 110 18.26 -5.05 72.76
N LYS A 111 17.40 -4.30 73.47
CA LYS A 111 16.19 -3.70 72.87
C LYS A 111 16.54 -2.66 71.82
N PHE A 112 17.52 -1.79 72.09
CA PHE A 112 17.98 -0.79 71.13
C PHE A 112 18.65 -1.42 69.91
N GLU A 113 19.50 -2.44 70.10
CA GLU A 113 20.10 -3.18 68.98
C GLU A 113 19.04 -3.84 68.08
N LYS A 114 18.00 -4.45 68.68
CA LYS A 114 16.89 -5.03 67.92
C LYS A 114 16.17 -3.98 67.08
N LYS A 115 15.79 -2.85 67.70
CA LYS A 115 15.13 -1.73 66.99
C LYS A 115 16.01 -1.17 65.88
N LEU A 116 17.29 -0.94 66.15
CA LEU A 116 18.25 -0.47 65.13
C LEU A 116 18.36 -1.43 63.95
N ARG A 117 18.41 -2.76 64.21
CA ARG A 117 18.43 -3.75 63.13
C ARG A 117 17.12 -3.77 62.32
N GLU A 118 15.98 -3.58 62.96
CA GLU A 118 14.68 -3.49 62.28
C GLU A 118 14.58 -2.24 61.41
N GLU A 119 14.93 -1.08 61.94
CA GLU A 119 14.93 0.19 61.20
C GLU A 119 15.95 0.18 60.06
N MET A 120 17.15 -0.37 60.27
CA MET A 120 18.11 -0.56 59.17
C MET A 120 17.58 -1.48 58.07
N ARG A 121 16.83 -2.54 58.42
CA ARG A 121 16.20 -3.41 57.41
C ARG A 121 15.11 -2.69 56.64
N LYS A 122 14.26 -1.91 57.31
CA LYS A 122 13.22 -1.09 56.66
C LYS A 122 13.85 -0.07 55.72
N ALA A 123 14.80 0.73 56.21
CA ALA A 123 15.49 1.73 55.40
C ALA A 123 16.22 1.10 54.19
N LYS A 124 16.83 -0.09 54.37
CA LYS A 124 17.46 -0.81 53.25
C LYS A 124 16.42 -1.27 52.22
N ALA A 125 15.26 -1.75 52.66
CA ALA A 125 14.19 -2.18 51.76
C ALA A 125 13.58 -1.00 50.99
N GLU A 126 13.31 0.11 51.67
CA GLU A 126 12.84 1.36 51.04
C GLU A 126 13.84 1.89 50.01
N MET A 127 15.14 1.89 50.36
CA MET A 127 16.20 2.28 49.43
C MET A 127 16.26 1.37 48.21
N GLN A 128 16.12 0.04 48.39
CA GLN A 128 16.09 -0.91 47.28
C GLN A 128 14.89 -0.67 46.36
N GLN A 129 13.70 -0.49 46.94
CA GLN A 129 12.49 -0.16 46.17
C GLN A 129 12.65 1.14 45.39
N TYR A 130 13.18 2.19 46.03
CA TYR A 130 13.46 3.46 45.37
C TYR A 130 14.42 3.31 44.18
N VAL A 131 15.50 2.55 44.36
CA VAL A 131 16.46 2.28 43.28
C VAL A 131 15.82 1.48 42.14
N GLU A 132 14.98 0.49 42.45
CA GLU A 132 14.24 -0.28 41.44
C GLU A 132 13.25 0.59 40.66
N GLU A 133 12.53 1.48 41.35
CA GLU A 133 11.63 2.44 40.69
C GLU A 133 12.37 3.40 39.78
N GLN A 134 13.51 3.94 40.22
CA GLN A 134 14.33 4.82 39.38
C GLN A 134 14.87 4.08 38.15
N ARG A 135 15.34 2.83 38.33
CA ARG A 135 15.76 1.99 37.21
C ARG A 135 14.64 1.72 36.21
N LYS A 136 13.41 1.46 36.69
CA LYS A 136 12.24 1.29 35.82
C LYS A 136 11.94 2.56 35.04
N ARG A 137 11.91 3.73 35.69
CA ARG A 137 11.69 5.02 35.03
C ARG A 137 12.76 5.32 33.98
N GLU A 138 14.02 5.06 34.29
CA GLU A 138 15.13 5.23 33.34
C GLU A 138 15.02 4.28 32.14
N ALA A 139 14.67 3.01 32.38
CA ALA A 139 14.45 2.01 31.35
C ALA A 139 13.28 2.40 30.43
N GLU A 140 12.12 2.74 30.98
CA GLU A 140 10.95 3.20 30.22
C GLU A 140 11.28 4.44 29.38
N ALA A 141 11.98 5.42 29.96
CA ALA A 141 12.41 6.61 29.22
C ALA A 141 13.41 6.27 28.10
N ALA A 142 14.30 5.30 28.32
CA ALA A 142 15.23 4.82 27.29
C ALA A 142 14.51 4.08 26.16
N GLU A 143 13.54 3.23 26.49
CA GLU A 143 12.67 2.53 25.53
C GLU A 143 11.87 3.51 24.69
N GLN A 144 11.24 4.52 25.29
CA GLN A 144 10.53 5.57 24.55
C GLN A 144 11.45 6.31 23.58
N ARG A 145 12.65 6.68 24.02
CA ARG A 145 13.66 7.31 23.14
C ARG A 145 14.09 6.38 22.00
N MET A 146 14.20 5.08 22.24
CA MET A 146 14.52 4.10 21.22
C MET A 146 13.36 3.89 20.23
N ALA A 147 12.14 3.75 20.73
CA ALA A 147 10.92 3.62 19.92
C ALA A 147 10.76 4.80 18.97
N HIS A 148 10.87 6.04 19.49
CA HIS A 148 10.77 7.24 18.65
C HIS A 148 11.88 7.29 17.58
N ARG A 149 13.11 6.86 17.90
CA ARG A 149 14.19 6.77 16.91
C ARG A 149 13.90 5.72 15.84
N LEU A 150 13.39 4.56 16.22
CA LEU A 150 13.02 3.51 15.29
C LEU A 150 11.89 3.96 14.36
N GLU A 151 10.85 4.60 14.90
CA GLU A 151 9.76 5.17 14.09
C GLU A 151 10.28 6.19 13.07
N ARG A 152 11.17 7.09 13.47
CA ARG A 152 11.81 8.04 12.55
C ARG A 152 12.58 7.35 11.44
N ILE A 153 13.40 6.35 11.77
CA ILE A 153 14.17 5.57 10.78
C ILE A 153 13.22 4.84 9.83
N LEU A 154 12.11 4.28 10.33
CA LEU A 154 11.12 3.61 9.49
C LEU A 154 10.45 4.59 8.52
N MET A 155 10.11 5.80 8.97
CA MET A 155 9.56 6.84 8.09
C MET A 155 10.57 7.29 7.02
N GLU A 156 11.84 7.50 7.41
CA GLU A 156 12.92 7.84 6.50
C GLU A 156 13.14 6.73 5.46
N CYS A 157 13.19 5.46 5.89
CA CYS A 157 13.31 4.31 5.00
C CYS A 157 12.11 4.18 4.05
N ALA A 158 10.88 4.40 4.52
CA ALA A 158 9.69 4.40 3.68
C ALA A 158 9.76 5.51 2.61
N ARG A 159 10.24 6.70 2.99
CA ARG A 159 10.45 7.81 2.06
C ARG A 159 11.51 7.48 1.01
N ASP A 160 12.64 6.93 1.43
CA ASP A 160 13.73 6.53 0.52
C ASP A 160 13.27 5.45 -0.44
N LYS A 161 12.50 4.46 0.04
CA LYS A 161 11.88 3.43 -0.80
C LYS A 161 10.97 4.05 -1.86
N MET A 162 10.09 4.98 -1.47
CA MET A 162 9.21 5.68 -2.42
C MET A 162 10.00 6.46 -3.47
N GLN A 163 11.07 7.17 -3.06
CA GLN A 163 11.94 7.89 -3.98
C GLN A 163 12.68 6.95 -4.94
N ALA A 164 13.19 5.82 -4.44
CA ALA A 164 13.87 4.81 -5.25
C ALA A 164 12.90 4.22 -6.30
N VAL A 165 11.68 3.85 -5.90
CA VAL A 165 10.65 3.36 -6.82
C VAL A 165 10.25 4.43 -7.84
N ALA A 166 10.09 5.68 -7.42
CA ALA A 166 9.76 6.78 -8.34
C ALA A 166 10.87 7.01 -9.38
N LYS A 167 12.15 6.97 -8.96
CA LYS A 167 13.30 7.05 -9.86
C LYS A 167 13.33 5.89 -10.84
N ALA A 168 13.15 4.65 -10.36
CA ALA A 168 13.10 3.46 -11.21
C ALA A 168 11.97 3.54 -12.24
N ARG A 169 10.75 3.92 -11.83
CA ARG A 169 9.62 4.11 -12.75
C ARG A 169 9.86 5.21 -13.77
N LYS A 170 10.55 6.29 -13.39
CA LYS A 170 10.92 7.36 -14.33
C LYS A 170 11.89 6.83 -15.40
N GLN A 171 12.91 6.08 -14.98
CA GLN A 171 13.87 5.45 -15.89
C GLN A 171 13.18 4.43 -16.81
N GLU A 172 12.27 3.60 -16.29
CA GLU A 172 11.48 2.65 -17.09
C GLU A 172 10.64 3.38 -18.15
N ARG A 173 9.98 4.48 -17.78
CA ARG A 173 9.22 5.30 -18.74
C ARG A 173 10.11 5.90 -19.81
N GLU A 174 11.25 6.49 -19.43
CA GLU A 174 12.21 7.06 -20.36
C GLU A 174 12.72 5.99 -21.35
N ALA A 175 13.07 4.80 -20.86
CA ALA A 175 13.47 3.68 -21.70
C ALA A 175 12.34 3.21 -22.63
N ALA A 176 11.11 3.09 -22.12
CA ALA A 176 9.95 2.73 -22.94
C ALA A 176 9.65 3.77 -24.03
N PHE A 177 9.79 5.07 -23.71
CA PHE A 177 9.64 6.15 -24.70
C PHE A 177 10.74 6.09 -25.76
N GLN A 178 11.99 5.84 -25.37
CA GLN A 178 13.09 5.68 -26.33
C GLN A 178 12.84 4.49 -27.27
N GLU A 179 12.44 3.35 -26.72
CA GLU A 179 12.16 2.15 -27.52
C GLU A 179 10.96 2.36 -28.46
N ALA A 180 9.89 3.00 -27.97
CA ALA A 180 8.74 3.37 -28.79
C ALA A 180 9.13 4.32 -29.93
N ALA A 181 9.99 5.30 -29.67
CA ALA A 181 10.49 6.21 -30.70
C ALA A 181 11.34 5.48 -31.75
N ILE A 182 12.19 4.53 -31.33
CA ILE A 182 12.96 3.69 -32.25
C ILE A 182 12.04 2.84 -33.13
N LEU A 183 11.02 2.19 -32.53
CA LEU A 183 10.04 1.40 -33.27
C LEU A 183 9.24 2.26 -34.26
N HIS A 184 8.81 3.46 -33.83
CA HIS A 184 8.10 4.39 -34.69
C HIS A 184 8.96 4.80 -35.90
N ARG A 185 10.24 5.12 -35.67
CA ARG A 185 11.18 5.48 -36.73
C ARG A 185 11.39 4.34 -37.73
N LYS A 186 11.60 3.11 -37.23
CA LYS A 186 11.69 1.91 -38.08
C LYS A 186 10.42 1.68 -38.89
N CYS A 187 9.26 1.89 -38.30
CA CYS A 187 7.98 1.73 -39.00
C CYS A 187 7.80 2.78 -40.11
N LEU A 188 8.23 4.03 -39.87
CA LEU A 188 8.23 5.08 -40.89
C LEU A 188 9.18 4.75 -42.03
N GLU A 189 10.41 4.33 -41.73
CA GLU A 189 11.39 3.90 -42.73
C GLU A 189 10.86 2.73 -43.59
N GLN A 190 10.20 1.75 -42.97
CA GLN A 190 9.52 0.67 -43.68
C GLN A 190 8.37 1.18 -44.57
N LEU A 191 7.56 2.11 -44.08
CA LEU A 191 6.46 2.68 -44.85
C LEU A 191 6.98 3.46 -46.06
N GLU A 192 8.04 4.26 -45.89
CA GLU A 192 8.70 4.99 -46.98
C GLU A 192 9.28 4.03 -48.02
N GLU A 193 9.93 2.94 -47.59
CA GLU A 193 10.45 1.92 -48.50
C GLU A 193 9.34 1.21 -49.28
N GLN A 194 8.24 0.85 -48.61
CA GLN A 194 7.07 0.27 -49.29
C GLN A 194 6.43 1.27 -50.26
N SER A 195 6.34 2.56 -49.90
CA SER A 195 5.85 3.62 -50.78
C SER A 195 6.72 3.75 -52.02
N ARG A 196 8.04 3.82 -51.86
CA ARG A 196 8.99 3.88 -52.98
C ARG A 196 8.86 2.66 -53.89
N LEU A 197 8.76 1.45 -53.33
CA LEU A 197 8.57 0.23 -54.13
C LEU A 197 7.24 0.25 -54.89
N ALA A 198 6.16 0.73 -54.27
CA ALA A 198 4.87 0.88 -54.94
C ALA A 198 4.95 1.92 -56.07
N GLU A 199 5.58 3.07 -55.84
CA GLU A 199 5.83 4.09 -56.86
C GLU A 199 6.65 3.55 -58.04
N GLU A 200 7.71 2.78 -57.77
CA GLU A 200 8.50 2.12 -58.80
C GLU A 200 7.65 1.13 -59.62
N GLN A 201 6.75 0.38 -58.97
CA GLN A 201 5.82 -0.52 -59.65
C GLN A 201 4.82 0.25 -60.52
N TYR A 202 4.23 1.33 -59.99
CA TYR A 202 3.34 2.20 -60.76
C TYR A 202 4.06 2.82 -61.95
N HIS A 203 5.30 3.28 -61.78
CA HIS A 203 6.09 3.85 -62.86
C HIS A 203 6.36 2.82 -63.97
N LYS A 204 6.78 1.60 -63.60
CA LYS A 204 6.97 0.49 -64.55
C LYS A 204 5.68 0.15 -65.29
N SER A 205 4.54 0.11 -64.59
CA SER A 205 3.23 -0.15 -65.20
C SER A 205 2.82 0.96 -66.17
N ILE A 206 3.02 2.23 -65.82
CA ILE A 206 2.77 3.38 -66.70
C ILE A 206 3.70 3.33 -67.93
N GLU A 207 4.98 2.99 -67.77
CA GLU A 207 5.89 2.82 -68.89
C GLU A 207 5.48 1.69 -69.84
N GLN A 208 5.02 0.56 -69.29
CA GLN A 208 4.47 -0.54 -70.08
C GLN A 208 3.23 -0.08 -70.87
N LEU A 209 2.27 0.57 -70.21
CA LEU A 209 1.09 1.14 -70.85
C LEU A 209 1.46 2.16 -71.94
N LYS A 210 2.47 3.00 -71.72
CA LYS A 210 2.97 3.93 -72.75
C LYS A 210 3.50 3.19 -73.97
N LYS A 211 4.29 2.12 -73.77
CA LYS A 211 4.79 1.29 -74.87
C LYS A 211 3.66 0.61 -75.61
N GLU A 212 2.69 0.03 -74.91
CA GLU A 212 1.49 -0.56 -75.48
C GLU A 212 0.70 0.46 -76.32
N LYS A 213 0.49 1.67 -75.81
CA LYS A 213 -0.19 2.74 -76.55
C LYS A 213 0.59 3.21 -77.77
N ILE A 214 1.92 3.27 -77.70
CA ILE A 214 2.76 3.55 -78.88
C ILE A 214 2.59 2.45 -79.93
N CYS A 215 2.58 1.17 -79.52
CA CYS A 215 2.32 0.05 -80.41
C CYS A 215 0.92 0.12 -81.03
N GLU A 216 -0.13 0.40 -80.24
CA GLU A 216 -1.49 0.60 -80.74
C GLU A 216 -1.58 1.74 -81.76
N ILE A 217 -0.95 2.89 -81.48
CA ILE A 217 -0.88 4.02 -82.41
C ILE A 217 -0.13 3.63 -83.68
N HIS A 218 0.98 2.90 -83.57
CA HIS A 218 1.73 2.43 -84.73
C HIS A 218 0.90 1.47 -85.59
N ILE A 219 0.17 0.54 -84.98
CA ILE A 219 -0.77 -0.35 -85.68
C ILE A 219 -1.85 0.47 -86.39
N ALA A 220 -2.49 1.42 -85.70
CA ALA A 220 -3.51 2.29 -86.29
C ALA A 220 -2.94 3.10 -87.46
N TRP A 221 -1.73 3.64 -87.32
CA TRP A 221 -1.05 4.37 -88.38
C TRP A 221 -0.71 3.47 -89.57
N SER A 222 -0.24 2.24 -89.35
CA SER A 222 0.00 1.26 -90.42
C SER A 222 -1.30 0.86 -91.13
N ILE A 223 -2.43 0.79 -90.42
CA ILE A 223 -3.75 0.57 -91.04
C ILE A 223 -4.10 1.77 -91.93
N ILE A 224 -4.01 3.00 -91.43
CA ILE A 224 -4.27 4.23 -92.21
C ILE A 224 -3.35 4.32 -93.42
N GLN A 225 -2.06 4.00 -93.27
CA GLN A 225 -1.11 4.00 -94.39
C GLN A 225 -1.50 2.97 -95.45
N LYS A 226 -1.81 1.73 -95.05
CA LYS A 226 -2.28 0.69 -95.97
C LYS A 226 -3.58 1.11 -96.65
N GLU A 227 -4.52 1.71 -95.93
CA GLU A 227 -5.75 2.27 -96.50
C GLU A 227 -5.43 3.34 -97.55
N SER A 228 -4.52 4.27 -97.27
CA SER A 228 -4.09 5.29 -98.24
C SER A 228 -3.31 4.72 -99.44
N GLU A 229 -2.50 3.67 -99.24
CA GLU A 229 -1.81 2.96 -100.31
C GLU A 229 -2.81 2.22 -101.19
N THR A 230 -3.80 1.54 -100.59
CA THR A 230 -4.92 0.94 -101.33
C THR A 230 -5.79 1.99 -102.02
N GLU A 231 -6.00 3.17 -101.43
CA GLU A 231 -6.68 4.29 -102.09
C GLU A 231 -5.88 4.77 -103.30
N THR A 232 -4.54 4.88 -103.23
CA THR A 232 -3.70 5.24 -104.39
C THR A 232 -3.56 4.12 -105.43
N GLU A 233 -3.72 2.85 -105.06
CA GLU A 233 -3.83 1.73 -105.99
C GLU A 233 -5.22 1.67 -106.64
N THR A 234 -6.30 1.94 -105.90
CA THR A 234 -7.66 2.09 -106.46
C THR A 234 -7.83 3.37 -107.28
N ALA A 235 -7.02 4.40 -107.05
CA ALA A 235 -6.97 5.61 -107.88
C ALA A 235 -6.19 5.43 -109.19
N LYS A 236 -5.48 4.30 -109.38
CA LYS A 236 -4.91 3.89 -110.68
C LYS A 236 -5.86 3.01 -111.50
N GLN A 237 -6.92 2.46 -110.88
CA GLN A 237 -7.95 1.69 -111.58
C GLN A 237 -9.00 2.50 -112.37
N PRO A 238 -9.24 3.83 -112.20
CA PRO A 238 -10.17 4.53 -113.06
C PRO A 238 -9.58 4.75 -114.47
N GLU A 239 -8.26 4.92 -114.63
CA GLU A 239 -7.65 5.10 -115.96
C GLU A 239 -7.66 3.80 -116.81
N GLU A 240 -7.55 2.62 -116.19
CA GLU A 240 -7.65 1.33 -116.88
C GLU A 240 -9.11 0.90 -117.15
N ALA A 241 -10.06 1.30 -116.29
CA ALA A 241 -11.49 1.07 -116.51
C ALA A 241 -12.08 2.02 -117.58
N GLU A 242 -11.65 3.29 -117.62
CA GLU A 242 -12.10 4.27 -118.62
C GLU A 242 -11.63 3.94 -120.04
N THR A 243 -10.45 3.34 -120.21
CA THR A 243 -9.93 2.93 -121.52
C THR A 243 -10.62 1.69 -122.09
N LEU A 244 -11.09 0.77 -121.24
CA LEU A 244 -11.91 -0.37 -121.65
C LEU A 244 -13.36 0.04 -121.98
N GLN A 245 -13.96 0.92 -121.18
CA GLN A 245 -15.32 1.43 -121.43
C GLN A 245 -15.39 2.26 -122.72
N ALA A 246 -14.36 3.06 -123.04
CA ALA A 246 -14.28 3.80 -124.30
C ALA A 246 -14.15 2.86 -125.52
N GLY A 247 -13.46 1.73 -125.38
CA GLY A 247 -13.32 0.71 -126.44
C GLY A 247 -14.63 -0.05 -126.70
N GLU A 248 -15.33 -0.46 -125.65
CA GLU A 248 -16.63 -1.14 -125.76
C GLU A 248 -17.71 -0.20 -126.34
N LEU A 249 -17.67 1.10 -126.00
CA LEU A 249 -18.61 2.09 -126.53
C LEU A 249 -18.41 2.33 -128.04
N GLU A 250 -17.16 2.37 -128.51
CA GLU A 250 -16.82 2.54 -129.93
C GLU A 250 -17.26 1.31 -130.75
N GLU A 251 -17.10 0.10 -130.21
CA GLU A 251 -17.51 -1.15 -130.87
C GLU A 251 -19.05 -1.24 -130.99
N VAL A 252 -19.78 -0.82 -129.94
CA VAL A 252 -21.24 -0.69 -129.97
C VAL A 252 -21.69 0.40 -130.95
N MET A 253 -20.96 1.52 -131.05
CA MET A 253 -21.24 2.58 -132.03
C MET A 253 -21.04 2.11 -133.49
N VAL A 254 -20.04 1.27 -133.74
CA VAL A 254 -19.80 0.68 -135.07
C VAL A 254 -20.91 -0.32 -135.43
N MET A 255 -21.35 -1.16 -134.49
CA MET A 255 -22.48 -2.06 -134.70
C MET A 255 -23.81 -1.32 -134.91
N LEU A 256 -24.04 -0.23 -134.17
CA LEU A 256 -25.24 0.60 -134.32
C LEU A 256 -25.30 1.26 -135.71
N LYS A 257 -24.19 1.83 -136.19
CA LYS A 257 -24.11 2.42 -137.54
C LYS A 257 -24.34 1.39 -138.65
N ALA A 258 -23.81 0.17 -138.49
CA ALA A 258 -24.05 -0.92 -139.43
C ALA A 258 -25.52 -1.39 -139.44
N ALA A 259 -26.17 -1.42 -138.27
CA ALA A 259 -27.59 -1.72 -138.15
C ALA A 259 -28.48 -0.61 -138.75
N GLU A 260 -28.15 0.67 -138.55
CA GLU A 260 -28.86 1.79 -139.16
C GLU A 260 -28.78 1.81 -140.70
N GLU A 261 -27.64 1.45 -141.28
CA GLU A 261 -27.52 1.31 -142.74
C GLU A 261 -28.34 0.12 -143.28
N GLN A 262 -28.43 -0.98 -142.53
CA GLN A 262 -29.34 -2.09 -142.87
C GLN A 262 -30.81 -1.68 -142.78
N VAL A 263 -31.19 -0.88 -141.77
CA VAL A 263 -32.55 -0.35 -141.65
C VAL A 263 -32.86 0.59 -142.82
N LYS A 264 -31.96 1.53 -143.17
CA LYS A 264 -32.16 2.44 -144.32
C LYS A 264 -32.33 1.70 -145.65
N THR A 265 -31.55 0.65 -145.89
CA THR A 265 -31.66 -0.16 -147.12
C THR A 265 -32.94 -1.00 -147.15
N LEU A 266 -33.44 -1.48 -146.00
CA LEU A 266 -34.73 -2.16 -145.90
C LEU A 266 -35.91 -1.20 -146.09
N THR A 267 -35.85 0.01 -145.54
CA THR A 267 -36.90 1.04 -145.70
C THR A 267 -37.06 1.45 -147.17
N GLN A 268 -35.96 1.67 -147.89
CA GLN A 268 -36.01 1.98 -149.33
C GLN A 268 -36.53 0.82 -150.18
N LYS A 269 -36.34 -0.44 -149.77
CA LYS A 269 -36.94 -1.61 -150.44
C LYS A 269 -38.45 -1.71 -150.18
N LEU A 270 -38.89 -1.39 -148.97
CA LEU A 270 -40.31 -1.35 -148.61
C LEU A 270 -41.05 -0.25 -149.37
N GLU A 271 -40.49 0.95 -149.48
CA GLU A 271 -41.07 2.07 -150.24
C GLU A 271 -41.34 1.69 -151.71
N LYS A 272 -40.38 1.04 -152.37
CA LYS A 272 -40.53 0.57 -153.76
C LYS A 272 -41.57 -0.54 -153.90
N MET A 273 -41.68 -1.44 -152.92
CA MET A 273 -42.72 -2.48 -152.89
C MET A 273 -44.12 -1.88 -152.69
N THR A 274 -44.25 -0.84 -151.86
CA THR A 274 -45.52 -0.14 -151.61
C THR A 274 -45.99 0.60 -152.86
N GLU A 275 -45.11 1.32 -153.55
CA GLU A 275 -45.45 1.99 -154.81
C GLU A 275 -45.86 1.01 -155.92
N TRP A 276 -45.24 -0.18 -155.97
CA TRP A 276 -45.62 -1.23 -156.92
C TRP A 276 -46.99 -1.81 -156.61
N LYS A 277 -47.29 -2.03 -155.33
CA LYS A 277 -48.60 -2.47 -154.87
C LYS A 277 -49.69 -1.45 -155.25
N ASP A 278 -49.48 -0.18 -154.96
CA ASP A 278 -50.49 0.86 -155.23
C ASP A 278 -50.74 1.08 -156.72
N ARG A 279 -49.70 0.94 -157.56
CA ARG A 279 -49.87 0.97 -159.03
C ARG A 279 -50.70 -0.21 -159.53
N LEU A 280 -50.43 -1.42 -159.05
CA LEU A 280 -51.19 -2.62 -159.43
C LEU A 280 -52.65 -2.53 -158.95
N GLU A 281 -52.89 -2.04 -157.73
CA GLU A 281 -54.23 -1.88 -157.19
C GLU A 281 -55.05 -0.87 -158.01
N ASN A 282 -54.43 0.22 -158.46
CA ASN A 282 -55.07 1.21 -159.32
C ASN A 282 -55.43 0.66 -160.71
N GLU A 283 -54.57 -0.17 -161.31
CA GLU A 283 -54.87 -0.82 -162.60
C GLU A 283 -56.01 -1.85 -162.48
N ILE A 284 -56.04 -2.60 -161.37
CA ILE A 284 -57.14 -3.53 -161.07
C ILE A 284 -58.46 -2.77 -160.83
N GLN A 285 -58.42 -1.63 -160.13
CA GLN A 285 -59.58 -0.77 -159.93
C GLN A 285 -60.10 -0.20 -161.27
N ALA A 286 -59.19 0.24 -162.16
CA ALA A 286 -59.52 0.78 -163.47
C ALA A 286 -60.14 -0.26 -164.42
N THR A 287 -59.59 -1.47 -164.43
CA THR A 287 -60.17 -2.61 -165.17
C THR A 287 -61.53 -3.01 -164.61
N ARG A 288 -61.70 -3.00 -163.28
CA ARG A 288 -62.99 -3.28 -162.63
C ARG A 288 -64.07 -2.27 -163.03
N GLN A 289 -63.76 -0.98 -163.05
CA GLN A 289 -64.71 0.06 -163.48
C GLN A 289 -65.09 -0.05 -164.96
N THR A 290 -64.17 -0.51 -165.82
CA THR A 290 -64.47 -0.71 -167.25
C THR A 290 -65.35 -1.93 -167.49
N PHE A 291 -65.11 -3.04 -166.79
CA PHE A 291 -66.01 -4.20 -166.84
C PHE A 291 -67.39 -3.90 -166.27
N GLN A 292 -67.48 -3.13 -165.19
CA GLN A 292 -68.77 -2.71 -164.64
C GLN A 292 -69.58 -1.87 -165.65
N ARG A 293 -68.93 -0.88 -166.29
CA ARG A 293 -69.57 -0.09 -167.36
C ARG A 293 -70.02 -0.94 -168.55
N TYR A 294 -69.25 -1.98 -168.91
CA TYR A 294 -69.62 -2.89 -170.00
C TYR A 294 -70.88 -3.69 -169.65
N ILE A 295 -70.96 -4.23 -168.42
CA ILE A 295 -72.11 -4.99 -167.91
C ILE A 295 -73.37 -4.10 -167.88
N ASP A 296 -73.25 -2.88 -167.34
CA ASP A 296 -74.37 -1.96 -167.21
C ASP A 296 -74.97 -1.56 -168.58
N VAL A 297 -74.14 -1.48 -169.63
CA VAL A 297 -74.58 -1.17 -171.00
C VAL A 297 -75.20 -2.38 -171.71
N THR A 298 -74.70 -3.59 -171.49
CA THR A 298 -75.18 -4.80 -172.20
C THR A 298 -76.44 -5.41 -171.58
N PHE A 299 -76.68 -5.22 -170.28
CA PHE A 299 -77.79 -5.87 -169.57
C PHE A 299 -78.56 -4.89 -168.65
N PRO A 300 -79.36 -3.95 -169.21
CA PRO A 300 -80.06 -2.91 -168.43
C PRO A 300 -81.16 -3.42 -167.50
N ASN A 301 -81.52 -4.71 -167.56
CA ASN A 301 -82.55 -5.32 -166.70
C ASN A 301 -81.97 -6.00 -165.44
N LEU A 302 -80.64 -5.94 -165.19
CA LEU A 302 -80.02 -6.48 -163.98
C LEU A 302 -80.17 -5.50 -162.81
N SER A 303 -80.60 -6.02 -161.65
CA SER A 303 -80.71 -5.22 -160.42
C SER A 303 -79.31 -4.96 -159.84
N PRO A 304 -79.05 -3.80 -159.19
CA PRO A 304 -77.74 -3.50 -158.60
C PRO A 304 -77.30 -4.61 -157.63
N GLY A 305 -76.11 -5.19 -157.84
CA GLY A 305 -75.53 -6.25 -157.02
C GLY A 305 -75.67 -7.69 -157.56
N GLN A 306 -76.45 -7.93 -158.62
CA GLN A 306 -76.59 -9.29 -159.19
C GLN A 306 -75.37 -9.78 -159.98
N ALA A 307 -74.47 -8.89 -160.39
CA ALA A 307 -73.24 -9.22 -161.12
C ALA A 307 -71.97 -9.23 -160.23
N ASP A 308 -72.11 -9.05 -158.91
CA ASP A 308 -70.98 -8.88 -157.99
C ASP A 308 -70.09 -10.14 -157.82
N PHE A 309 -70.47 -11.28 -158.39
CA PHE A 309 -69.64 -12.49 -158.45
C PHE A 309 -68.71 -12.56 -159.67
N ILE A 310 -68.88 -11.69 -160.66
CA ILE A 310 -67.86 -11.59 -161.71
C ILE A 310 -66.60 -10.91 -161.13
N LEU A 311 -66.78 -9.99 -160.16
CA LEU A 311 -65.70 -9.22 -159.56
C LEU A 311 -65.87 -9.09 -158.02
N PRO A 312 -65.36 -10.03 -157.21
CA PRO A 312 -65.42 -9.99 -155.74
C PRO A 312 -64.74 -8.75 -155.15
N PHE A 313 -65.28 -8.22 -154.03
CA PHE A 313 -64.66 -7.10 -153.30
C PHE A 313 -63.44 -7.55 -152.49
N ARG A 314 -62.36 -6.74 -152.53
CA ARG A 314 -61.24 -6.81 -151.59
C ARG A 314 -61.26 -5.62 -150.63
N GLU A 315 -61.10 -5.89 -149.34
CA GLU A 315 -60.95 -4.89 -148.29
C GLU A 315 -59.54 -4.28 -148.33
N ALA A 316 -59.46 -2.94 -148.27
CA ALA A 316 -58.18 -2.22 -148.25
C ALA A 316 -57.49 -2.41 -146.88
N PHE A 317 -56.22 -2.79 -146.92
CA PHE A 317 -55.38 -3.04 -145.74
C PHE A 317 -55.02 -1.71 -145.04
N GLN A 318 -55.51 -1.49 -143.82
CA GLN A 318 -55.05 -0.42 -142.92
C GLN A 318 -53.98 -0.98 -141.98
N GLN A 319 -52.78 -0.38 -142.00
CA GLN A 319 -51.72 -0.68 -141.03
C GLN A 319 -52.02 0.09 -139.73
N LYS A 320 -52.11 -0.64 -138.62
CA LYS A 320 -52.13 -0.12 -137.24
C LYS A 320 -50.70 0.24 -136.85
N ASP A 321 -50.48 1.48 -136.44
CA ASP A 321 -49.29 1.87 -135.69
C ASP A 321 -49.35 1.27 -134.28
N THR A 322 -48.25 0.68 -133.82
CA THR A 322 -48.05 0.24 -132.43
C THR A 322 -47.17 1.27 -131.70
N PRO A 323 -47.35 1.46 -130.38
CA PRO A 323 -47.10 2.72 -129.67
C PRO A 323 -45.68 2.88 -129.11
N GLU A 324 -45.28 4.14 -128.96
CA GLU A 324 -44.18 4.62 -128.12
C GLU A 324 -44.33 4.12 -126.68
N ALA A 325 -43.29 3.48 -126.14
CA ALA A 325 -43.14 3.25 -124.71
C ALA A 325 -42.38 4.45 -124.13
N SER A 326 -43.06 5.13 -123.21
CA SER A 326 -42.66 6.31 -122.46
C SER A 326 -41.44 6.08 -121.58
N GLU A 327 -40.54 7.05 -121.61
CA GLU A 327 -39.64 7.42 -120.52
C GLU A 327 -40.48 7.77 -119.29
N ASP A 328 -40.12 7.24 -118.11
CA ASP A 328 -40.55 7.80 -116.83
C ASP A 328 -39.32 8.17 -116.00
N SER A 329 -39.29 9.45 -115.66
CA SER A 329 -38.32 10.19 -114.87
C SER A 329 -38.48 9.99 -113.34
N ASP A 330 -37.36 10.22 -112.66
CA ASP A 330 -37.20 10.92 -111.36
C ASP A 330 -37.85 10.39 -110.07
N SER A 331 -36.99 9.97 -109.12
CA SER A 331 -36.77 10.65 -107.82
C SER A 331 -35.52 10.15 -107.10
#